data_AF-A0AAD4DNH5-F1
#
_entry.id   AF-A0AAD4DNH5-F1
#
_cell.length_a   1.000
_cell.length_b   1.000
_cell.length_c   1.000
_cell.angle_alpha   90.00
_cell.angle_beta   90.00
_cell.angle_gamma   90.00
#
_symmetry.space_group_name_H-M   'P 1'
#
loop_
_entity.id
_entity.type
_entity.pdbx_description
1 polymer ?
#
loop_
_entity_poly.entity_id
_entity_poly.type
_entity_poly.pdbx_seq_one_letter_code
_entity_poly.pdbx_strand_id
1 'polypeptide(L)'
;MSFLAASEDTMVFELWPKAMKNEIRRLQGDNDYASWELFPASLQDMAKWADVYQDHEQRDKSRDRILIYKEVPDAEPGTIYPVAIRLHGILGKFRVERFRNWSGREADVARAVQYRDQPRKSKEPALTATQDPEGRYICVQDRWNVVRPLTVANLTDAGKVVPMDAVLLTEGDFVDVGAELDFVLSRDRQKGTSLKCFLTCTHVVRLIPAHYVSDLMHNEKRADRKHTTTPPPQERAVKKAHTTLYFDDE
;
A
#
# COMPACT_ATOMS: atom_id res chain seq x y z
N MET A 1 -5.87 4.28 -10.14
CA MET A 1 -4.98 3.38 -9.37
C MET A 1 -4.75 2.16 -10.22
N SER A 2 -3.56 1.57 -10.18
CA SER A 2 -3.25 0.39 -10.98
C SER A 2 -3.16 -0.90 -10.18
N PHE A 3 -3.43 -2.00 -10.87
CA PHE A 3 -3.57 -3.34 -10.34
C PHE A 3 -2.48 -4.24 -10.92
N LEU A 4 -1.99 -5.17 -10.11
CA LEU A 4 -1.00 -6.14 -10.56
C LEU A 4 -1.66 -7.23 -11.41
N ALA A 5 -1.11 -7.48 -12.60
CA ALA A 5 -1.43 -8.62 -13.44
C ALA A 5 -0.44 -9.77 -13.17
N ALA A 6 -0.94 -11.00 -13.06
CA ALA A 6 -0.13 -12.21 -12.95
C ALA A 6 0.35 -12.70 -14.33
N SER A 7 -0.49 -12.49 -15.34
CA SER A 7 -0.23 -12.73 -16.76
C SER A 7 -1.08 -11.76 -17.60
N GLU A 8 -0.98 -11.82 -18.93
CA GLU A 8 -1.75 -10.96 -19.84
C GLU A 8 -3.27 -11.04 -19.58
N ASP A 9 -3.79 -12.24 -19.31
CA ASP A 9 -5.22 -12.48 -19.11
C ASP A 9 -5.62 -12.77 -17.65
N THR A 10 -4.74 -12.58 -16.66
CA THR A 10 -5.05 -12.95 -15.27
C THR A 10 -4.56 -11.92 -14.29
N MET A 11 -5.47 -11.42 -13.46
CA MET A 11 -5.14 -10.46 -12.42
C MET A 11 -4.61 -11.16 -11.17
N VAL A 12 -3.66 -10.55 -10.46
CA VAL A 12 -3.10 -11.15 -9.24
C VAL A 12 -4.19 -11.45 -8.21
N PHE A 13 -5.25 -10.62 -8.14
CA PHE A 13 -6.32 -10.87 -7.18
C PHE A 13 -7.13 -12.14 -7.50
N GLU A 14 -7.11 -12.60 -8.75
CA GLU A 14 -7.82 -13.82 -9.16
C GLU A 14 -7.13 -15.09 -8.65
N LEU A 15 -5.89 -14.97 -8.19
CA LEU A 15 -5.14 -16.05 -7.55
C LEU A 15 -5.53 -16.26 -6.08
N TRP A 16 -6.32 -15.36 -5.49
CA TRP A 16 -6.83 -15.55 -4.12
C TRP A 16 -7.98 -16.57 -4.05
N PRO A 17 -8.14 -17.22 -2.89
CA PRO A 17 -9.36 -17.93 -2.47
C PRO A 17 -10.65 -17.25 -2.93
N LYS A 18 -11.67 -18.05 -3.25
CA LYS A 18 -12.94 -17.55 -3.80
C LYS A 18 -13.59 -16.54 -2.87
N ALA A 19 -13.57 -16.80 -1.55
CA ALA A 19 -14.12 -15.89 -0.57
C ALA A 19 -13.39 -14.53 -0.55
N MET A 20 -12.06 -14.54 -0.58
CA MET A 20 -11.23 -13.32 -0.62
C MET A 20 -11.43 -12.53 -1.92
N LYS A 21 -11.49 -13.23 -3.05
CA LYS A 21 -11.76 -12.64 -4.36
C LYS A 21 -13.09 -11.90 -4.41
N ASN A 22 -14.12 -12.45 -3.78
CA ASN A 22 -15.44 -11.81 -3.70
C ASN A 22 -15.37 -10.49 -2.92
N GLU A 23 -14.59 -10.42 -1.84
CA GLU A 23 -14.41 -9.19 -1.08
C GLU A 23 -13.66 -8.11 -1.85
N ILE A 24 -12.66 -8.52 -2.63
CA ILE A 24 -11.94 -7.62 -3.54
C ILE A 24 -12.90 -7.05 -4.60
N ARG A 25 -13.69 -7.91 -5.26
CA ARG A 25 -14.69 -7.47 -6.26
C ARG A 25 -15.78 -6.60 -5.64
N ARG A 26 -16.21 -6.88 -4.42
CA ARG A 26 -17.17 -6.04 -3.70
C ARG A 26 -16.64 -4.62 -3.48
N LEU A 27 -15.34 -4.48 -3.25
CA LEU A 27 -14.70 -3.17 -3.09
C LEU A 27 -14.43 -2.45 -4.43
N GLN A 28 -14.19 -3.20 -5.51
CA GLN A 28 -13.74 -2.65 -6.81
C GLN A 28 -14.87 -2.50 -7.84
N GLY A 29 -15.95 -3.25 -7.68
CA GLY A 29 -16.96 -3.46 -8.72
C GLY A 29 -16.51 -4.50 -9.76
N ASP A 30 -17.45 -4.88 -10.62
CA ASP A 30 -17.21 -5.74 -11.78
C ASP A 30 -16.91 -4.87 -13.01
N ASN A 31 -15.74 -4.23 -13.03
CA ASN A 31 -15.31 -3.37 -14.14
C ASN A 31 -14.20 -4.03 -14.95
N ASP A 32 -14.26 -3.86 -16.27
CA ASP A 32 -13.12 -4.11 -17.13
C ASP A 32 -12.04 -3.05 -16.86
N TYR A 33 -10.82 -3.48 -16.60
CA TYR A 33 -9.71 -2.58 -16.31
C TYR A 33 -9.20 -1.92 -17.59
N ALA A 34 -9.03 -0.61 -17.56
CA ALA A 34 -8.37 0.10 -18.65
C ALA A 34 -6.86 -0.21 -18.66
N SER A 35 -6.19 -0.04 -19.80
CA SER A 35 -4.76 -0.32 -19.94
C SER A 35 -3.88 0.47 -18.96
N TRP A 36 -4.27 1.71 -18.61
CA TRP A 36 -3.56 2.53 -17.63
C TRP A 36 -3.76 2.04 -16.18
N GLU A 37 -4.81 1.27 -15.91
CA GLU A 37 -5.07 0.66 -14.61
C GLU A 37 -4.33 -0.67 -14.43
N LEU A 38 -3.64 -1.18 -15.46
CA LEU A 38 -2.85 -2.40 -15.34
C LEU A 38 -1.39 -2.04 -15.11
N PHE A 39 -0.81 -2.55 -14.02
CA PHE A 39 0.59 -2.31 -13.68
C PHE A 39 1.50 -3.08 -14.67
N PRO A 40 2.46 -2.40 -15.33
CA PRO A 40 3.28 -3.04 -16.35
C PRO A 40 4.17 -4.17 -15.79
N ALA A 41 4.24 -5.29 -16.53
CA ALA A 41 5.09 -6.44 -16.19
C ALA A 41 6.55 -6.30 -16.66
N SER A 42 6.85 -5.29 -17.49
CA SER A 42 8.17 -5.04 -18.05
C SER A 42 8.59 -3.58 -17.93
N LEU A 43 9.89 -3.31 -17.91
CA LEU A 43 10.42 -1.94 -17.92
C LEU A 43 10.07 -1.20 -19.21
N GLN A 44 10.03 -1.91 -20.34
CA GLN A 44 9.69 -1.31 -21.64
C GLN A 44 8.23 -0.83 -21.64
N ASP A 45 7.31 -1.60 -21.06
CA ASP A 45 5.91 -1.21 -20.97
C ASP A 45 5.70 -0.15 -19.89
N MET A 46 6.46 -0.20 -18.79
CA MET A 46 6.54 0.89 -17.80
C MET A 46 6.87 2.23 -18.45
N ALA A 47 7.86 2.25 -19.36
CA ALA A 47 8.25 3.46 -20.07
C ALA A 47 7.17 3.97 -21.07
N LYS A 48 6.26 3.12 -21.53
CA LYS A 48 5.09 3.54 -22.34
C LYS A 48 3.94 4.03 -21.46
N TRP A 49 3.82 3.46 -20.26
CA TRP A 49 2.70 3.63 -19.36
C TRP A 49 2.83 4.85 -18.43
N ALA A 50 4.03 5.14 -17.95
CA ALA A 50 4.30 6.23 -17.01
C ALA A 50 5.49 7.09 -17.44
N ASP A 51 5.55 8.29 -16.87
CA ASP A 51 6.66 9.24 -17.00
C ASP A 51 7.17 9.67 -15.62
N VAL A 52 8.37 10.26 -15.59
CA VAL A 52 8.97 10.82 -14.38
C VAL A 52 8.78 12.33 -14.39
N TYR A 53 7.94 12.82 -13.50
CA TYR A 53 7.76 14.25 -13.28
C TYR A 53 8.76 14.77 -12.25
N GLN A 54 9.32 15.97 -12.50
CA GLN A 54 10.17 16.65 -11.53
C GLN A 54 9.38 17.74 -10.78
N ASP A 55 9.15 17.52 -9.48
CA ASP A 55 8.51 18.49 -8.60
C ASP A 55 9.52 19.56 -8.15
N HIS A 56 9.51 20.70 -8.83
CA HIS A 56 10.41 21.81 -8.52
C HIS A 56 10.12 22.48 -7.17
N GLU A 57 8.90 22.34 -6.63
CA GLU A 57 8.50 22.89 -5.33
C GLU A 57 9.01 22.05 -4.15
N GLN A 58 9.37 20.79 -4.41
CA GLN A 58 9.95 19.92 -3.40
C GLN A 58 11.27 20.49 -2.86
N ARG A 59 11.34 20.63 -1.53
CA ARG A 59 12.53 21.13 -0.82
C ARG A 59 13.65 20.10 -0.79
N ASP A 60 13.29 18.83 -0.60
CA ASP A 60 14.22 17.71 -0.64
C ASP A 60 14.49 17.30 -2.10
N LYS A 61 15.59 17.78 -2.68
CA LYS A 61 15.98 17.47 -4.05
C LYS A 61 16.37 16.00 -4.29
N SER A 62 16.46 15.18 -3.24
CA SER A 62 16.57 13.73 -3.42
C SER A 62 15.24 13.08 -3.79
N ARG A 63 14.11 13.75 -3.48
CA ARG A 63 12.72 13.29 -3.62
C ARG A 63 11.91 14.14 -4.59
N ASP A 64 12.57 14.90 -5.46
CA ASP A 64 11.89 15.77 -6.42
C ASP A 64 11.39 15.02 -7.65
N ARG A 65 11.36 13.69 -7.65
CA ARG A 65 10.94 12.85 -8.79
C ARG A 65 9.77 11.98 -8.41
N ILE A 66 8.71 12.08 -9.19
CA ILE A 66 7.45 11.35 -8.97
C ILE A 66 7.10 10.59 -10.23
N LEU A 67 6.68 9.32 -10.09
CA LEU A 67 6.12 8.58 -11.23
C LEU A 67 4.69 9.07 -11.50
N ILE A 68 4.39 9.42 -12.73
CA ILE A 68 3.07 9.91 -13.13
C ILE A 68 2.52 9.09 -14.30
N TYR A 69 1.21 8.94 -14.38
CA TYR A 69 0.56 8.31 -15.53
C TYR A 69 0.75 9.20 -16.78
N LYS A 70 1.06 8.59 -17.93
CA LYS A 70 1.15 9.31 -19.21
C LYS A 70 -0.22 9.68 -19.76
N GLU A 71 -1.16 8.75 -19.65
CA GLU A 71 -2.52 8.89 -20.16
C GLU A 71 -3.48 8.47 -19.07
N VAL A 72 -4.29 9.42 -18.58
CA VAL A 72 -5.44 9.15 -17.72
C VAL A 72 -6.67 9.65 -18.47
N PRO A 73 -7.69 8.80 -18.70
CA PRO A 73 -8.94 9.22 -19.30
C PRO A 73 -9.54 10.40 -18.51
N ASP A 74 -10.04 11.40 -19.22
CA ASP A 74 -10.68 12.58 -18.64
C ASP A 74 -9.77 13.39 -17.69
N ALA A 75 -8.45 13.33 -17.89
CA ALA A 75 -7.49 14.14 -17.15
C ALA A 75 -7.74 15.64 -17.35
N GLU A 76 -7.76 16.39 -16.26
CA GLU A 76 -7.79 17.85 -16.30
C GLU A 76 -6.45 18.37 -16.87
N PRO A 77 -6.48 19.28 -17.86
CA PRO A 77 -5.26 19.83 -18.45
C PRO A 77 -4.37 20.49 -17.39
N GLY A 78 -3.10 20.08 -17.34
CA GLY A 78 -2.11 20.60 -16.38
C GLY A 78 -2.14 19.93 -15.01
N THR A 79 -3.08 19.02 -14.75
CA THR A 79 -3.12 18.23 -13.52
C THR A 79 -2.19 17.04 -13.62
N ILE A 80 -1.44 16.80 -12.55
CA ILE A 80 -0.50 15.69 -12.44
C ILE A 80 -1.19 14.54 -11.72
N TYR A 81 -1.07 13.33 -12.26
CA TYR A 81 -1.64 12.11 -11.69
C TYR A 81 -0.52 11.16 -11.28
N PRO A 82 -0.07 11.21 -10.00
CA PRO A 82 0.92 10.26 -9.50
C PRO A 82 0.45 8.82 -9.65
N VAL A 83 1.38 7.93 -9.97
CA VAL A 83 1.11 6.50 -10.02
C VAL A 83 0.85 5.98 -8.60
N ALA A 84 -0.31 5.35 -8.45
CA ALA A 84 -0.69 4.65 -7.23
C ALA A 84 -1.06 3.21 -7.58
N ILE A 85 -0.47 2.26 -6.85
CA ILE A 85 -0.70 0.83 -6.99
C ILE A 85 -1.62 0.32 -5.90
N ARG A 86 -2.39 -0.72 -6.22
CA ARG A 86 -3.27 -1.41 -5.29
C ARG A 86 -2.76 -2.83 -5.02
N LEU A 87 -2.57 -3.13 -3.75
CA LEU A 87 -2.03 -4.40 -3.27
C LEU A 87 -3.04 -5.08 -2.37
N HIS A 88 -3.16 -6.39 -2.51
CA HIS A 88 -4.00 -7.21 -1.63
C HIS A 88 -3.11 -8.22 -0.93
N GLY A 89 -3.37 -8.48 0.36
CA GLY A 89 -2.53 -9.40 1.10
C GLY A 89 -3.04 -9.71 2.50
N ILE A 90 -2.47 -10.74 3.10
CA ILE A 90 -2.60 -10.99 4.52
C ILE A 90 -1.64 -10.06 5.25
N LEU A 91 -2.18 -9.28 6.17
CA LEU A 91 -1.42 -8.38 7.01
C LEU A 91 -0.50 -9.20 7.91
N GLY A 92 0.81 -9.02 7.75
CA GLY A 92 1.80 -9.56 8.69
C GLY A 92 1.83 -8.72 9.98
N LYS A 93 3.05 -8.47 10.47
CA LYS A 93 3.22 -7.57 11.61
C LYS A 93 2.95 -6.12 11.17
N PHE A 94 1.80 -5.59 11.57
CA PHE A 94 1.45 -4.19 11.30
C PHE A 94 2.12 -3.26 12.30
N ARG A 95 3.27 -2.70 11.93
CA ARG A 95 3.95 -1.66 12.71
C ARG A 95 3.67 -0.29 12.12
N VAL A 96 2.43 0.18 12.25
CA VAL A 96 2.21 1.63 12.20
C VAL A 96 2.55 2.16 13.58
N GLU A 97 3.84 2.08 13.90
CA GLU A 97 4.37 2.85 15.02
C GLU A 97 4.18 4.31 14.64
N ARG A 98 3.54 5.06 15.54
CA ARG A 98 3.23 6.47 15.31
C ARG A 98 4.49 7.21 14.83
N PHE A 99 5.68 6.83 15.28
CA PHE A 99 6.92 7.53 14.93
C PHE A 99 7.88 6.75 14.01
N ARG A 100 7.40 5.66 13.37
CA ARG A 100 8.16 4.74 12.51
C ARG A 100 9.60 4.48 13.00
N ASN A 101 10.59 4.90 12.23
CA ASN A 101 12.02 4.66 12.40
C ASN A 101 12.70 5.72 13.27
N TRP A 102 11.95 6.57 13.99
CA TRP A 102 12.56 7.53 14.88
C TRP A 102 13.16 6.84 16.11
N SER A 103 14.48 6.88 16.22
CA SER A 103 15.24 6.27 17.32
C SER A 103 15.10 7.00 18.67
N GLY A 104 14.35 8.10 18.74
CA GLY A 104 14.34 9.04 19.86
C GLY A 104 15.47 10.07 19.83
N ARG A 105 16.37 10.00 18.84
CA ARG A 105 17.48 10.97 18.67
C ARG A 105 17.06 12.13 17.79
N GLU A 106 17.39 13.34 18.21
CA GLU A 106 17.07 14.56 17.49
C GLU A 106 17.63 14.60 16.06
N ALA A 107 18.82 14.04 15.85
CA ALA A 107 19.47 13.96 14.53
C ALA A 107 18.68 13.12 13.51
N ASP A 108 17.87 12.17 14.00
CA ASP A 108 17.13 11.24 13.14
C ASP A 108 15.71 11.76 12.82
N VAL A 109 15.28 12.87 13.43
CA VAL A 109 13.94 13.46 13.25
C VAL A 109 13.69 13.83 11.79
N ALA A 110 14.67 14.41 11.11
CA ALA A 110 14.54 14.80 9.71
C ALA A 110 14.40 13.59 8.76
N ARG A 111 14.79 12.39 9.23
CA ARG A 111 14.70 11.12 8.50
C ARG A 111 13.49 10.30 8.93
N ALA A 112 12.83 10.67 10.02
CA ALA A 112 11.65 9.99 10.51
C ALA A 112 10.47 10.27 9.58
N VAL A 113 9.95 9.23 8.94
CA VAL A 113 8.77 9.33 8.08
C VAL A 113 7.54 9.09 8.94
N GLN A 114 6.60 10.04 9.03
CA GLN A 114 5.30 9.76 9.66
C GLN A 114 4.12 10.22 8.81
N TYR A 115 3.09 9.35 8.83
CA TYR A 115 1.73 9.59 8.38
C TYR A 115 0.91 9.97 9.62
N ARG A 116 0.20 11.10 9.59
CA ARG A 116 -0.75 11.49 10.66
C ARG A 116 -2.12 11.71 10.07
N ASP A 117 -3.10 11.11 10.69
CA ASP A 117 -4.50 11.49 10.59
C ASP A 117 -4.72 12.91 11.12
N GLN A 118 -4.70 13.91 10.23
CA GLN A 118 -5.67 15.03 10.20
C GLN A 118 -5.29 16.12 9.17
N PRO A 119 -6.28 16.73 8.48
CA PRO A 119 -6.04 17.88 7.60
C PRO A 119 -5.74 19.16 8.39
N ARG A 120 -4.71 19.89 7.92
CA ARG A 120 -4.30 21.23 8.36
C ARG A 120 -5.42 22.25 8.18
N LYS A 121 -6.23 22.50 9.21
CA LYS A 121 -6.89 23.82 9.42
C LYS A 121 -6.96 24.29 10.87
N SER A 122 -6.68 23.47 11.89
CA SER A 122 -6.66 23.93 13.28
C SER A 122 -5.23 24.26 13.75
N LYS A 123 -5.09 25.38 14.48
CA LYS A 123 -3.93 25.72 15.34
C LYS A 123 -3.88 24.81 16.59
N GLU A 124 -4.38 23.58 16.49
CA GLU A 124 -4.37 22.66 17.62
C GLU A 124 -2.97 22.06 17.80
N PRO A 125 -2.54 21.89 19.06
CA PRO A 125 -1.21 21.38 19.37
C PRO A 125 -0.94 20.05 18.66
N ALA A 126 0.30 19.92 18.20
CA ALA A 126 0.71 18.95 17.20
C ALA A 126 0.69 17.49 17.70
N LEU A 127 0.56 17.25 19.00
CA LEU A 127 0.31 15.93 19.61
C LEU A 127 -0.56 16.13 20.87
N THR A 128 -1.58 15.31 21.05
CA THR A 128 -2.36 15.27 22.31
C THR A 128 -1.59 14.48 23.38
N ALA A 129 -1.92 14.67 24.67
CA ALA A 129 -1.34 13.86 25.76
C ALA A 129 -1.61 12.35 25.59
N THR A 130 -2.69 11.98 24.89
CA THR A 130 -2.97 10.59 24.50
C THR A 130 -2.01 10.08 23.43
N GLN A 131 -1.41 10.99 22.66
CA GLN A 131 -0.50 10.67 21.56
C GLN A 131 0.97 10.71 21.96
N ASP A 132 1.32 11.53 22.94
CA ASP A 132 2.62 11.63 23.58
C ASP A 132 2.46 11.63 25.12
N PRO A 133 2.12 10.48 25.73
CA PRO A 133 1.90 10.42 27.17
C PRO A 133 3.17 10.73 27.97
N GLU A 134 4.35 10.59 27.36
CA GLU A 134 5.64 10.82 28.02
C GLU A 134 6.27 12.19 27.71
N GLY A 135 5.62 13.02 26.89
CA GLY A 135 6.12 14.33 26.48
C GLY A 135 7.43 14.28 25.67
N ARG A 136 7.84 13.12 25.15
CA ARG A 136 9.14 12.93 24.49
C ARG A 136 9.22 13.62 23.13
N TYR A 137 8.08 13.93 22.52
CA TYR A 137 7.99 14.34 21.13
C TYR A 137 7.64 15.84 20.97
N ILE A 138 7.28 16.52 22.07
CA ILE A 138 7.05 17.98 22.08
C ILE A 138 8.26 18.77 21.53
N CYS A 139 9.48 18.33 21.81
CA CYS A 139 10.71 19.03 21.41
C CYS A 139 11.00 18.99 19.89
N VAL A 140 10.30 18.13 19.15
CA VAL A 140 10.47 17.96 17.70
C VAL A 140 9.22 18.31 16.90
N GLN A 141 8.13 18.66 17.58
CA GLN A 141 6.83 18.90 16.96
C GLN A 141 6.86 19.99 15.88
N ASP A 142 7.63 21.06 16.09
CA ASP A 142 7.72 22.20 15.16
C ASP A 142 8.52 21.87 13.90
N ARG A 143 9.32 20.81 13.95
CA ARG A 143 10.09 20.27 12.81
C ARG A 143 9.35 19.12 12.14
N TRP A 144 8.26 18.65 12.74
CA TRP A 144 7.46 17.53 12.26
C TRP A 144 6.52 17.99 11.14
N ASN A 145 6.76 17.53 9.92
CA ASN A 145 5.85 17.76 8.80
C ASN A 145 5.10 16.48 8.46
N VAL A 146 3.81 16.47 8.76
CA VAL A 146 2.89 15.46 8.25
C VAL A 146 2.54 15.85 6.82
N VAL A 147 2.93 14.99 5.88
CA VAL A 147 2.62 15.21 4.47
C VAL A 147 1.20 14.73 4.14
N ARG A 148 0.84 13.51 4.59
CA ARG A 148 -0.48 12.92 4.33
C ARG A 148 -0.90 11.90 5.40
N PRO A 149 -2.16 11.89 5.86
CA PRO A 149 -2.74 10.81 6.65
C PRO A 149 -2.67 9.45 5.97
N LEU A 150 -2.40 8.39 6.74
CA LEU A 150 -2.69 7.03 6.29
C LEU A 150 -4.17 6.76 6.58
N THR A 151 -4.99 6.67 5.54
CA THR A 151 -6.41 6.37 5.73
C THR A 151 -6.58 4.90 6.09
N VAL A 152 -7.10 4.61 7.29
CA VAL A 152 -7.45 3.24 7.69
C VAL A 152 -8.96 3.07 7.74
N ALA A 153 -9.46 2.00 7.12
CA ALA A 153 -10.89 1.75 7.00
C ALA A 153 -11.23 0.25 7.05
N ASN A 154 -12.51 -0.05 7.26
CA ASN A 154 -13.06 -1.40 7.26
C ASN A 154 -14.12 -1.51 6.16
N LEU A 155 -14.11 -2.61 5.41
CA LEU A 155 -15.20 -2.97 4.51
C LEU A 155 -16.30 -3.69 5.33
N THR A 156 -17.46 -3.04 5.47
CA THR A 156 -18.62 -3.59 6.17
C THR A 156 -19.33 -4.66 5.35
N ASP A 157 -20.14 -5.53 5.95
CA ASP A 157 -20.94 -6.56 5.23
C ASP A 157 -21.89 -5.99 4.17
N ALA A 158 -22.25 -4.71 4.26
CA ALA A 158 -23.03 -3.98 3.25
C ALA A 158 -22.21 -3.52 2.03
N GLY A 159 -20.90 -3.82 1.97
CA GLY A 159 -20.00 -3.37 0.92
C GLY A 159 -19.54 -1.91 1.07
N LYS A 160 -19.86 -1.27 2.20
CA LYS A 160 -19.46 0.12 2.48
C LYS A 160 -18.12 0.16 3.19
N VAL A 161 -17.22 1.03 2.72
CA VAL A 161 -15.96 1.38 3.39
C VAL A 161 -16.24 2.41 4.48
N VAL A 162 -15.88 2.10 5.73
CA VAL A 162 -16.04 2.99 6.88
C VAL A 162 -14.70 3.25 7.56
N PRO A 163 -14.37 4.50 7.95
CA PRO A 163 -13.14 4.78 8.69
C PRO A 163 -13.04 3.94 9.96
N MET A 164 -11.83 3.49 10.31
CA MET A 164 -11.54 2.76 11.54
C MET A 164 -10.19 3.19 12.13
N ASP A 165 -10.01 2.98 13.43
CA ASP A 165 -8.72 3.21 14.08
C ASP A 165 -7.70 2.15 13.62
N ALA A 166 -6.48 2.59 13.31
CA ALA A 166 -5.38 1.71 12.90
C ALA A 166 -5.02 0.64 13.95
N VAL A 167 -5.27 0.91 15.24
CA VAL A 167 -5.04 -0.03 16.35
C VAL A 167 -5.96 -1.26 16.26
N LEU A 168 -7.06 -1.17 15.51
CA LEU A 168 -7.99 -2.28 15.31
C LEU A 168 -7.56 -3.25 14.19
N LEU A 169 -6.47 -2.95 13.46
CA LEU A 169 -5.86 -3.89 12.51
C LEU A 169 -5.02 -4.92 13.27
N THR A 170 -5.17 -6.18 12.88
CA THR A 170 -4.48 -7.30 13.52
C THR A 170 -3.71 -8.14 12.51
N GLU A 171 -2.63 -8.76 12.96
CA GLU A 171 -1.90 -9.74 12.15
C GLU A 171 -2.86 -10.86 11.70
N GLY A 172 -2.83 -11.17 10.41
CA GLY A 172 -3.73 -12.11 9.75
C GLY A 172 -4.93 -11.46 9.06
N ASP A 173 -5.21 -10.18 9.25
CA ASP A 173 -6.27 -9.48 8.54
C ASP A 173 -6.02 -9.51 7.03
N PHE A 174 -7.02 -9.83 6.23
CA PHE A 174 -6.93 -9.64 4.78
C PHE A 174 -7.23 -8.19 4.45
N VAL A 175 -6.27 -7.52 3.82
CA VAL A 175 -6.31 -6.09 3.56
C VAL A 175 -6.15 -5.76 2.09
N ASP A 176 -6.74 -4.64 1.72
CA ASP A 176 -6.47 -3.89 0.50
C ASP A 176 -5.64 -2.65 0.86
N VAL A 177 -4.54 -2.44 0.14
CA VAL A 177 -3.57 -1.38 0.42
C VAL A 177 -3.32 -0.59 -0.85
N GLY A 178 -3.63 0.71 -0.80
CA GLY A 178 -3.14 1.65 -1.81
C GLY A 178 -1.75 2.14 -1.42
N ALA A 179 -0.85 2.22 -2.40
CA ALA A 179 0.48 2.76 -2.21
C ALA A 179 0.91 3.62 -3.41
N GLU A 180 1.62 4.70 -3.13
CA GLU A 180 2.32 5.50 -4.14
C GLU A 180 3.80 5.10 -4.17
N LEU A 181 4.45 5.29 -5.33
CA LEU A 181 5.88 5.07 -5.50
C LEU A 181 6.63 6.37 -5.20
N ASP A 182 7.54 6.32 -4.24
CA ASP A 182 8.41 7.44 -3.87
C ASP A 182 9.85 7.12 -4.26
N PHE A 183 10.43 7.98 -5.09
CA PHE A 183 11.77 7.80 -5.61
C PHE A 183 12.77 8.70 -4.89
N VAL A 184 13.82 8.09 -4.35
CA VAL A 184 14.91 8.80 -3.68
C VAL A 184 16.21 8.59 -4.44
N LEU A 185 16.80 9.68 -4.92
CA LEU A 185 18.16 9.69 -5.44
C LEU A 185 19.17 9.78 -4.29
N SER A 186 19.93 8.72 -4.10
CA SER A 186 21.04 8.68 -3.14
C SER A 186 22.37 8.76 -3.87
N ARG A 187 23.20 9.74 -3.52
CA ARG A 187 24.58 9.88 -4.03
C ARG A 187 25.57 9.33 -3.01
N ASP A 188 26.25 8.27 -3.39
CA ASP A 188 27.37 7.70 -2.65
C ASP A 188 28.68 8.18 -3.29
N ARG A 189 29.65 8.62 -2.46
CA ARG A 189 30.94 9.15 -2.95
C ARG A 189 31.78 8.10 -3.68
N GLN A 190 31.62 6.81 -3.37
CA GLN A 190 32.36 5.70 -3.96
C GLN A 190 31.52 4.92 -4.98
N LYS A 191 30.23 4.75 -4.72
CA LYS A 191 29.34 3.90 -5.55
C LYS A 191 28.55 4.67 -6.61
N GLY A 192 28.64 6.00 -6.63
CA GLY A 192 27.94 6.84 -7.59
C GLY A 192 26.49 7.14 -7.18
N THR A 193 25.65 7.49 -8.16
CA THR A 193 24.24 7.80 -7.93
C THR A 193 23.40 6.54 -8.02
N SER A 194 22.56 6.31 -7.02
CA SER A 194 21.58 5.22 -6.97
C SER A 194 20.17 5.79 -6.86
N LEU A 195 19.21 5.13 -7.52
CA LEU A 195 17.78 5.41 -7.39
C LEU A 195 17.18 4.34 -6.49
N LYS A 196 16.59 4.76 -5.37
CA LYS A 196 15.81 3.90 -4.49
C LYS A 196 14.33 4.17 -4.73
N CYS A 197 13.52 3.12 -4.71
CA CYS A 197 12.07 3.20 -4.80
C CYS A 197 11.48 2.71 -3.49
N PHE A 198 10.59 3.51 -2.91
CA PHE A 198 9.88 3.22 -1.67
C PHE A 198 8.38 3.19 -1.95
N LEU A 199 7.68 2.35 -1.19
CA LEU A 199 6.22 2.33 -1.20
C LEU A 199 5.69 3.17 -0.05
N THR A 200 4.87 4.15 -0.42
CA THR A 200 4.21 5.07 0.50
C THR A 200 2.73 4.69 0.57
N CYS A 201 2.32 4.01 1.65
CA CYS A 201 0.93 3.61 1.83
C CYS A 201 0.03 4.85 1.92
N THR A 202 -1.01 4.91 1.10
CA THR A 202 -2.02 5.98 1.11
C THR A 202 -3.25 5.56 1.90
N HIS A 203 -3.63 4.29 1.83
CA HIS A 203 -4.72 3.73 2.61
C HIS A 203 -4.54 2.24 2.88
N VAL A 204 -5.21 1.77 3.94
CA VAL A 204 -5.37 0.35 4.27
C VAL A 204 -6.85 0.11 4.58
N VAL A 205 -7.49 -0.77 3.80
CA VAL A 205 -8.86 -1.21 4.02
C VAL A 205 -8.84 -2.66 4.47
N ARG A 206 -9.33 -2.93 5.68
CA ARG A 206 -9.57 -4.32 6.11
C ARG A 206 -10.76 -4.88 5.36
N LEU A 207 -10.53 -5.97 4.63
CA LEU A 207 -11.55 -6.71 3.88
C LEU A 207 -12.12 -7.84 4.73
N ILE A 208 -11.26 -8.63 5.37
CA ILE A 208 -11.66 -9.77 6.20
C ILE A 208 -10.84 -9.78 7.49
N PRO A 209 -11.47 -9.84 8.67
CA PRO A 209 -10.74 -10.00 9.93
C PRO A 209 -9.97 -11.33 9.99
N ALA A 210 -8.83 -11.34 10.69
CA ALA A 210 -7.93 -12.48 10.80
C ALA A 210 -8.60 -13.80 11.24
N HIS A 211 -9.56 -13.72 12.16
CA HIS A 211 -10.28 -14.89 12.66
C HIS A 211 -11.16 -15.53 11.57
N TYR A 212 -11.78 -14.74 10.69
CA TYR A 212 -12.54 -15.26 9.55
C TYR A 212 -11.63 -15.78 8.43
N VAL A 213 -10.48 -15.14 8.19
CA VAL A 213 -9.50 -15.62 7.20
C VAL A 213 -9.10 -17.06 7.49
N SER A 214 -8.82 -17.37 8.74
CA SER A 214 -8.45 -18.73 9.16
C SER A 214 -9.54 -19.74 8.82
N ASP A 215 -10.80 -19.44 9.16
CA ASP A 215 -11.93 -20.35 8.89
C ASP A 215 -12.16 -20.57 7.40
N LEU A 216 -12.07 -19.51 6.59
CA LEU A 216 -12.20 -19.58 5.13
C LEU A 216 -11.13 -20.48 4.52
N MET A 217 -9.88 -20.33 4.94
CA MET A 217 -8.75 -21.14 4.46
C MET A 217 -8.86 -22.62 4.85
N HIS A 218 -9.56 -22.95 5.95
CA HIS A 218 -9.83 -24.33 6.35
C HIS A 218 -11.01 -24.94 5.57
N ASN A 219 -12.05 -24.17 5.28
CA ASN A 219 -13.25 -24.63 4.60
C ASN A 219 -13.02 -24.94 3.12
N GLU A 220 -12.22 -24.13 2.41
CA GLU A 220 -11.90 -24.40 1.01
C GLU A 220 -11.14 -25.72 0.83
N LYS A 221 -10.15 -25.99 1.68
CA LYS A 221 -9.41 -27.27 1.67
C LYS A 221 -10.32 -28.49 1.85
N ARG A 222 -11.44 -28.34 2.57
CA ARG A 222 -12.43 -29.41 2.75
C ARG A 222 -13.32 -29.58 1.51
N ALA A 223 -13.64 -28.49 0.81
CA ALA A 223 -14.44 -28.53 -0.41
C ALA A 223 -13.68 -29.23 -1.55
N ASP A 224 -12.40 -28.90 -1.75
CA ASP A 224 -11.58 -29.50 -2.81
C ASP A 224 -11.47 -31.02 -2.64
N ARG A 225 -11.29 -31.50 -1.41
CA ARG A 225 -11.21 -32.94 -1.09
C ARG A 225 -12.47 -33.73 -1.46
N LYS A 226 -13.64 -33.08 -1.51
CA LYS A 226 -14.89 -33.74 -1.88
C LYS A 226 -15.07 -33.88 -3.40
N HIS A 227 -14.31 -33.11 -4.19
CA HIS A 227 -14.45 -33.08 -5.65
C HIS A 227 -13.27 -33.73 -6.40
N THR A 228 -12.15 -34.05 -5.75
CA THR A 228 -11.02 -34.74 -6.41
C THR A 228 -11.22 -36.26 -6.47
N THR A 229 -11.97 -36.72 -7.47
CA THR A 229 -11.85 -38.09 -7.96
C THR A 229 -10.73 -38.08 -9.02
N THR A 230 -9.52 -38.47 -8.61
CA THR A 230 -8.30 -38.66 -9.44
C THR A 230 -7.68 -37.38 -10.06
N PRO A 231 -6.48 -36.95 -9.62
CA PRO A 231 -5.82 -35.77 -10.19
C PRO A 231 -5.20 -36.07 -11.57
N PRO A 232 -5.31 -35.15 -12.56
CA PRO A 232 -4.62 -35.28 -13.84
C PRO A 232 -3.09 -35.06 -13.69
N PRO A 233 -2.25 -35.66 -14.55
CA PRO A 233 -0.81 -35.78 -14.31
C PRO A 233 0.04 -34.50 -14.47
N GLN A 234 -0.54 -33.31 -14.70
CA GLN A 234 0.23 -32.14 -15.16
C GLN A 234 0.33 -30.95 -14.19
N GLU A 235 -0.31 -30.99 -13.01
CA GLU A 235 -0.44 -29.81 -12.15
C GLU A 235 0.65 -29.71 -11.05
N ARG A 236 1.92 -29.96 -11.39
CA ARG A 236 3.04 -29.96 -10.41
C ARG A 236 3.88 -28.67 -10.34
N ALA A 237 3.51 -27.60 -11.02
CA ALA A 237 4.37 -26.43 -11.14
C ALA A 237 3.68 -25.08 -10.92
N VAL A 238 2.91 -24.93 -9.83
CA VAL A 238 2.65 -23.59 -9.26
C VAL A 238 2.95 -23.66 -7.77
N LYS A 239 4.19 -23.31 -7.40
CA LYS A 239 4.54 -23.09 -5.99
C LYS A 239 3.68 -21.93 -5.49
N LYS A 240 2.97 -22.15 -4.37
CA LYS A 240 2.12 -21.15 -3.71
C LYS A 240 2.88 -19.85 -3.50
N ALA A 241 2.56 -18.82 -4.28
CA ALA A 241 3.00 -17.47 -4.03
C ALA A 241 2.14 -16.92 -2.87
N HIS A 242 2.57 -17.18 -1.64
CA HIS A 242 2.11 -16.37 -0.52
C HIS A 242 2.90 -15.06 -0.55
N THR A 243 2.31 -14.02 -1.14
CA THR A 243 2.85 -12.66 -1.02
C THR A 243 2.53 -12.16 0.38
N THR A 244 3.43 -12.43 1.32
CA THR A 244 3.45 -11.71 2.59
C THR A 244 4.08 -10.35 2.33
N LEU A 245 3.34 -9.27 2.57
CA LEU A 245 3.88 -7.91 2.50
C LEU A 245 4.73 -7.68 3.75
N TYR A 246 6.05 -7.84 3.61
CA TYR A 246 7.01 -7.41 4.61
C TYR A 246 7.34 -5.93 4.37
N PHE A 247 7.08 -5.11 5.38
CA PHE A 247 7.65 -3.77 5.46
C PHE A 247 8.96 -3.93 6.22
N ASP A 248 10.07 -4.05 5.49
CA ASP A 248 11.40 -4.12 6.11
C ASP A 248 11.80 -2.71 6.60
N ASP A 249 12.21 -2.66 7.87
CA ASP A 249 12.87 -1.51 8.48
C ASP A 249 14.39 -1.68 8.28
N GLU A 250 14.95 -1.09 7.22
CA GLU A 250 16.40 -0.80 7.14
C GLU A 250 16.74 0.54 7.83
#